data_AF-A0A1H4IMS3-F1
#
_entry.id   AF-A0A1H4IMS3-F1
#
_cell.length_a   1.000
_cell.length_b   1.000
_cell.length_c   1.000
_cell.angle_alpha   90.00
_cell.angle_beta   90.00
_cell.angle_gamma   90.00
#
_symmetry.space_group_name_H-M   'P 1'
#
loop_
_entity.id
_entity.type
_entity.pdbx_description
1 polymer ?
#
loop_
_entity_poly.entity_id
_entity_poly.type
_entity_poly.pdbx_seq_one_letter_code
_entity_poly.pdbx_strand_id
1 'polypeptide(L)'
;MSDRRDSMQTDAATANASTTAAALDARYGRTPGDRARLKVLLWSLGSFFVLVFAAWVIWGGLLAPAAQLDARDIAHTIVSDQEVEVTYQLTIDPGTRSYCALQAQDEQHSIIGWKVVEIPASSTRTRQFTDSVRTVDLATTGLIYRCWQA
;
A
#
# COMPACT_ATOMS: atom_id res chain seq x y z
N MET A 1 34.52 41.68 -50.94
CA MET A 1 33.40 42.64 -50.76
C MET A 1 32.01 42.01 -50.98
N SER A 2 31.87 40.89 -51.73
CA SER A 2 30.59 40.16 -51.89
C SER A 2 30.17 39.37 -50.63
N ASP A 3 31.14 38.74 -49.97
CA ASP A 3 30.95 37.90 -48.77
C ASP A 3 30.26 38.64 -47.59
N ARG A 4 30.51 39.94 -47.45
CA ARG A 4 29.87 40.79 -46.43
C ARG A 4 28.39 41.10 -46.75
N ARG A 5 27.98 41.04 -48.02
CA ARG A 5 26.58 41.25 -48.42
C ARG A 5 25.75 39.98 -48.23
N ASP A 6 26.31 38.82 -48.53
CA ASP A 6 25.62 37.54 -48.34
C ASP A 6 25.37 37.25 -46.85
N SER A 7 26.32 37.59 -45.99
CA SER A 7 26.13 37.58 -44.53
C SER A 7 25.02 38.54 -44.07
N MET A 8 25.03 39.79 -44.53
CA MET A 8 23.97 40.77 -44.21
C MET A 8 22.58 40.32 -44.67
N GLN A 9 22.47 39.66 -45.83
CA GLN A 9 21.20 39.16 -46.34
C GLN A 9 20.69 37.95 -45.54
N THR A 10 21.60 37.10 -45.07
CA THR A 10 21.28 35.94 -44.23
C THR A 10 20.83 36.38 -42.83
N ASP A 11 21.48 37.41 -42.27
CA ASP A 11 21.09 38.02 -40.99
C ASP A 11 19.71 38.67 -41.06
N ALA A 12 19.43 39.40 -42.15
CA ALA A 12 18.13 40.03 -42.39
C ALA A 12 16.99 39.00 -42.55
N ALA A 13 17.24 37.89 -43.25
CA ALA A 13 16.26 36.82 -43.41
C ALA A 13 15.94 36.13 -42.06
N THR A 14 16.96 35.91 -41.23
CA THR A 14 16.81 35.31 -39.89
C THR A 14 16.05 36.23 -38.94
N ALA A 15 16.31 37.54 -38.99
CA ALA A 15 15.58 38.52 -38.20
C ALA A 15 14.09 38.60 -38.59
N ASN A 16 13.79 38.53 -39.89
CA ASN A 16 12.41 38.51 -40.39
C ASN A 16 11.66 37.24 -40.01
N ALA A 17 12.31 36.08 -40.07
CA ALA A 17 11.74 34.81 -39.63
C ALA A 17 11.42 34.84 -38.12
N SER A 18 12.33 35.38 -37.31
CA SER A 18 12.15 35.53 -35.85
C SER A 18 10.98 36.46 -35.50
N THR A 19 10.85 37.58 -36.24
CA THR A 19 9.76 38.54 -36.07
C THR A 19 8.40 37.95 -36.47
N THR A 20 8.37 37.18 -37.56
CA THR A 20 7.16 36.48 -38.01
C THR A 20 6.71 35.43 -36.99
N ALA A 21 7.65 34.66 -36.45
CA ALA A 21 7.36 33.69 -35.38
C ALA A 21 6.79 34.38 -34.13
N ALA A 22 7.36 35.51 -33.71
CA ALA A 22 6.86 36.28 -32.57
C ALA A 22 5.44 36.86 -32.81
N ALA A 23 5.15 37.33 -34.02
CA ALA A 23 3.82 37.83 -34.40
C ALA A 23 2.77 36.71 -34.45
N LEU A 24 3.15 35.53 -34.95
CA LEU A 24 2.32 34.34 -34.92
C LEU A 24 2.02 33.91 -33.47
N ASP A 25 3.05 33.84 -32.61
CA ASP A 25 2.89 33.53 -31.20
C ASP A 25 1.96 34.53 -30.49
N ALA A 26 2.09 35.82 -30.77
CA ALA A 26 1.21 36.87 -30.22
C ALA A 26 -0.25 36.72 -30.70
N ARG A 27 -0.48 36.39 -31.97
CA ARG A 27 -1.83 36.17 -32.52
C ARG A 27 -2.49 34.91 -31.97
N TYR A 28 -1.71 33.86 -31.72
CA TYR A 28 -2.19 32.63 -31.07
C TYR A 28 -2.16 32.71 -29.53
N GLY A 29 -1.96 33.91 -28.97
CA GLY A 29 -2.06 34.14 -27.52
C GLY A 29 -0.96 33.46 -26.70
N ARG A 30 0.17 33.09 -27.30
CA ARG A 30 1.33 32.52 -26.60
C ARG A 30 2.25 33.65 -26.16
N THR A 31 1.85 34.39 -25.12
CA THR A 31 2.71 35.44 -24.58
C THR A 31 3.76 34.86 -23.61
N PRO A 32 4.90 35.53 -23.40
CA PRO A 32 5.87 35.14 -22.37
C PRO A 32 5.25 35.02 -20.96
N GLY A 33 4.20 35.79 -20.69
CA GLY A 33 3.44 35.73 -19.44
C GLY A 33 2.67 34.42 -19.24
N ASP A 34 2.17 33.81 -20.31
CA ASP A 34 1.44 32.53 -20.24
C ASP A 34 2.39 31.37 -19.97
N ARG A 35 3.64 31.43 -20.47
CA ARG A 35 4.69 30.45 -20.11
C ARG A 35 5.07 30.54 -18.64
N ALA A 36 5.12 31.74 -18.06
CA ALA A 36 5.40 31.93 -16.63
C ALA A 36 4.25 31.41 -15.76
N ARG A 37 2.99 31.70 -16.13
CA ARG A 37 1.78 31.19 -15.46
C ARG A 37 1.69 29.67 -15.52
N LEU A 38 1.97 29.07 -16.67
CA LEU A 38 1.97 27.61 -16.83
C LEU A 38 3.04 26.95 -15.95
N LYS A 39 4.25 27.55 -15.85
CA LYS A 39 5.28 27.06 -14.92
C LYS A 39 4.79 27.11 -13.48
N VAL A 40 4.22 28.23 -13.03
CA VAL A 40 3.68 28.36 -11.66
C VAL A 40 2.57 27.33 -11.42
N LEU A 41 1.67 27.11 -12.38
CA LEU A 41 0.59 26.14 -12.26
C LEU A 41 1.09 24.70 -12.20
N LEU A 42 2.10 24.36 -12.99
CA LEU A 42 2.76 23.04 -12.96
C LEU A 42 3.50 22.82 -11.64
N TRP A 43 4.22 23.83 -11.14
CA TRP A 43 4.89 23.76 -9.84
C TRP A 43 3.87 23.66 -8.69
N SER A 44 2.77 24.40 -8.74
CA SER A 44 1.72 24.32 -7.72
C SER A 44 1.03 22.96 -7.72
N LEU A 45 0.73 22.41 -8.91
CA LEU A 45 0.09 21.10 -9.03
C LEU A 45 1.04 19.99 -8.57
N GLY A 46 2.31 20.06 -8.96
CA GLY A 46 3.34 19.12 -8.50
C GLY A 46 3.54 19.19 -6.99
N SER A 47 3.63 20.40 -6.43
CA SER A 47 3.76 20.60 -4.98
C SER A 47 2.54 20.07 -4.24
N PHE A 48 1.33 20.36 -4.73
CA PHE A 48 0.09 19.84 -4.16
C PHE A 48 0.08 18.30 -4.13
N PHE A 49 0.43 17.66 -5.25
CA PHE A 49 0.49 16.19 -5.33
C PHE A 49 1.50 15.61 -4.34
N VAL A 50 2.69 16.21 -4.22
CA VAL A 50 3.71 15.79 -3.26
C VAL A 50 3.22 15.92 -1.82
N LEU A 51 2.53 17.01 -1.48
CA LEU A 51 1.98 17.22 -0.14
C LEU A 51 0.88 16.21 0.20
N VAL A 52 -0.05 15.96 -0.73
CA VAL A 52 -1.13 14.98 -0.54
C VAL A 52 -0.55 13.57 -0.38
N PHE A 53 0.40 13.20 -1.24
CA PHE A 53 1.06 11.89 -1.16
C PHE A 53 1.83 11.73 0.16
N ALA A 54 2.59 12.74 0.58
CA ALA A 54 3.31 12.73 1.85
C ALA A 54 2.36 12.60 3.04
N ALA A 55 1.26 13.36 3.06
CA ALA A 55 0.25 13.27 4.11
C ALA A 55 -0.38 11.87 4.19
N TRP A 56 -0.70 11.26 3.04
CA TRP A 56 -1.24 9.91 2.98
C TRP A 56 -0.25 8.86 3.50
N VAL A 57 1.03 8.94 3.11
CA VAL A 57 2.08 8.02 3.59
C VAL A 57 2.33 8.17 5.10
N ILE A 58 2.38 9.40 5.61
CA ILE A 58 2.59 9.67 7.04
C ILE A 58 1.42 9.09 7.85
N TRP A 59 0.20 9.31 7.39
CA TRP A 59 -1.00 8.83 8.07
C TRP A 59 -1.12 7.30 8.05
N GLY A 60 -0.94 6.66 6.88
CA GLY A 60 -1.17 5.22 6.72
C GLY A 60 0.01 4.32 7.07
N GLY A 61 1.25 4.81 6.99
CA GLY A 61 2.47 4.01 7.19
C GLY A 61 3.14 4.26 8.53
N LEU A 62 3.58 5.50 8.77
CA LEU A 62 4.47 5.82 9.90
C LEU A 62 3.74 5.91 11.25
N LEU A 63 2.44 6.20 11.24
CA LEU A 63 1.61 6.32 12.44
C LEU A 63 0.66 5.14 12.64
N ALA A 64 0.76 4.09 11.82
CA ALA A 64 -0.01 2.88 12.03
C ALA A 64 0.38 2.27 13.39
N PRO A 65 -0.56 2.10 14.34
CA PRO A 65 -0.24 1.48 15.61
C PRO A 65 0.24 0.05 15.33
N ALA A 66 1.45 -0.27 15.81
CA ALA A 66 1.92 -1.66 15.79
C ALA A 66 0.86 -2.51 16.50
N ALA A 67 0.39 -3.56 15.84
CA ALA A 67 -0.60 -4.46 16.42
C ALA A 67 0.00 -5.02 17.73
N GLN A 68 -0.56 -4.63 18.88
CA GLN A 68 -0.16 -5.14 20.21
C GLN A 68 -0.41 -6.65 20.34
N LEU A 69 -1.08 -7.22 19.35
CA LEU A 69 -1.41 -8.62 19.20
C LEU A 69 -1.09 -9.02 17.75
N ASP A 70 -0.12 -9.91 17.58
CA ASP A 70 0.20 -10.55 16.29
C ASP A 70 -0.03 -12.06 16.41
N ALA A 71 -0.73 -12.65 15.45
CA ALA A 71 -1.03 -14.07 15.41
C ALA A 71 -0.64 -14.63 14.05
N ARG A 72 0.09 -15.75 14.05
CA ARG A 72 0.62 -16.37 12.83
C ARG A 72 0.27 -17.83 12.81
N ASP A 73 -0.23 -18.30 11.67
CA ASP A 73 -0.36 -19.72 11.41
C ASP A 73 1.03 -20.33 11.20
N ILE A 74 1.27 -21.51 11.78
CA ILE A 74 2.56 -22.21 11.68
C ILE A 74 2.40 -23.51 10.90
N ALA A 75 1.40 -24.32 11.26
CA ALA A 75 1.12 -25.59 10.62
C ALA A 75 -0.30 -26.05 10.94
N HIS A 76 -0.85 -26.93 10.11
CA HIS A 76 -2.04 -27.71 10.43
C HIS A 76 -1.83 -29.18 10.11
N THR A 77 -2.60 -30.05 10.74
CA THR A 77 -2.57 -31.49 10.51
C THR A 77 -3.98 -32.04 10.53
N ILE A 78 -4.35 -32.76 9.48
CA ILE A 78 -5.67 -33.38 9.36
C ILE A 78 -5.63 -34.67 10.17
N VAL A 79 -6.36 -34.72 11.28
CA VAL A 79 -6.37 -35.87 12.18
C VAL A 79 -7.45 -36.88 11.75
N SER A 80 -8.60 -36.38 11.28
CA SER A 80 -9.70 -37.18 10.75
C SER A 80 -10.59 -36.36 9.82
N ASP A 81 -11.59 -37.01 9.22
CA ASP A 81 -12.61 -36.36 8.38
C ASP A 81 -13.43 -35.29 9.11
N GLN A 82 -13.37 -35.23 10.45
CA GLN A 82 -14.12 -34.28 11.28
C GLN A 82 -13.25 -33.53 12.30
N GLU A 83 -11.92 -33.61 12.17
CA GLU A 83 -11.00 -32.96 13.11
C GLU A 83 -9.67 -32.57 12.45
N VAL A 84 -9.29 -31.31 12.63
CA VAL A 84 -8.01 -30.76 12.21
C VAL A 84 -7.30 -30.13 13.41
N GLU A 85 -6.01 -30.39 13.56
CA GLU A 85 -5.13 -29.71 14.50
C GLU A 85 -4.52 -28.47 13.85
N VAL A 86 -4.57 -27.35 14.56
CA VAL A 86 -4.00 -26.07 14.12
C VAL A 86 -2.92 -25.66 15.10
N THR A 87 -1.72 -25.45 14.58
CA THR A 87 -0.57 -24.93 15.31
C THR A 87 -0.33 -23.49 14.91
N TYR A 88 -0.38 -22.59 15.89
CA TYR A 88 -0.27 -21.16 15.69
C TYR A 88 0.66 -20.53 16.72
N GLN A 89 1.27 -19.40 16.34
CA GLN A 89 2.09 -18.58 17.20
C GLN A 89 1.37 -17.28 17.53
N LEU A 90 1.26 -16.97 18.82
CA LEU A 90 0.70 -15.72 19.32
C LEU A 90 1.80 -14.88 19.95
N THR A 91 1.89 -13.62 19.54
CA THR A 91 2.72 -12.59 20.17
C THR A 91 1.81 -11.52 20.76
N ILE A 92 1.83 -11.39 22.09
CA ILE A 92 1.00 -10.44 22.84
C ILE A 92 1.79 -9.89 24.03
N ASP A 93 1.49 -8.68 24.46
CA ASP A 93 2.16 -8.09 25.62
C ASP A 93 1.97 -8.92 26.91
N PRO A 94 3.05 -9.13 27.70
CA PRO A 94 3.00 -9.95 28.90
C PRO A 94 1.92 -9.52 29.89
N GLY A 95 1.29 -10.48 30.55
CA GLY A 95 0.20 -10.24 31.51
C GLY A 95 -1.18 -10.04 30.89
N THR A 96 -1.30 -10.02 29.55
CA THR A 96 -2.57 -9.82 28.84
C THR A 96 -3.26 -11.15 28.53
N ARG A 97 -4.57 -11.23 28.78
CA ARG A 97 -5.42 -12.36 28.34
C ARG A 97 -5.97 -12.09 26.94
N SER A 98 -6.19 -13.14 26.16
CA SER A 98 -6.75 -13.00 24.81
C SER A 98 -7.58 -14.21 24.42
N TYR A 99 -8.45 -13.99 23.43
CA TYR A 99 -9.19 -15.03 22.75
C TYR A 99 -8.70 -15.14 21.31
N CYS A 100 -8.58 -16.37 20.82
CA CYS A 100 -8.21 -16.64 19.43
C CYS A 100 -9.27 -17.51 18.78
N ALA A 101 -9.69 -17.12 17.57
CA ALA A 101 -10.57 -17.89 16.73
C ALA A 101 -9.76 -18.72 15.73
N LEU A 102 -9.94 -20.03 15.80
CA LEU A 102 -9.42 -21.00 14.86
C LEU A 102 -10.54 -21.38 13.89
N GLN A 103 -10.20 -21.50 12.62
CA GLN A 103 -11.12 -21.94 11.59
C GLN A 103 -10.52 -23.08 10.79
N ALA A 104 -11.40 -23.93 10.28
CA ALA A 104 -11.07 -25.00 9.35
C ALA A 104 -11.85 -24.80 8.05
N GLN A 105 -11.21 -25.11 6.93
CA GLN A 105 -11.75 -24.93 5.59
C GLN A 105 -11.64 -26.20 4.74
N ASP A 106 -12.58 -26.35 3.81
CA ASP A 106 -12.57 -27.37 2.75
C ASP A 106 -11.72 -26.92 1.53
N GLU A 107 -11.69 -27.73 0.47
CA GLU A 107 -11.01 -27.40 -0.80
C GLU A 107 -11.53 -26.12 -1.47
N GLN A 108 -12.81 -25.81 -1.29
CA GLN A 108 -13.47 -24.62 -1.81
C GLN A 108 -13.29 -23.40 -0.89
N HIS A 109 -12.51 -23.53 0.19
CA HIS A 109 -12.27 -22.51 1.22
C HIS A 109 -13.54 -22.13 2.00
N SER A 110 -14.55 -23.00 2.02
CA SER A 110 -15.73 -22.82 2.86
C SER A 110 -15.36 -23.07 4.32
N ILE A 111 -15.89 -22.27 5.23
CA ILE A 111 -15.67 -22.47 6.67
C ILE A 111 -16.54 -23.64 7.14
N ILE A 112 -15.89 -24.74 7.54
CA ILE A 112 -16.52 -26.00 7.96
C ILE A 112 -16.24 -26.33 9.43
N GLY A 113 -15.41 -25.53 10.11
CA GLY A 113 -15.13 -25.66 11.53
C GLY A 113 -14.72 -24.33 12.14
N TRP A 114 -15.15 -24.11 13.38
CA TRP A 114 -14.83 -22.90 14.14
C TRP A 114 -14.66 -23.22 15.63
N LYS A 115 -13.60 -22.69 16.23
CA LYS A 115 -13.35 -22.82 17.67
C LYS A 115 -12.75 -21.54 18.22
N VAL A 116 -13.27 -21.05 19.33
CA VAL A 116 -12.64 -19.95 20.08
C VAL A 116 -11.92 -20.55 21.28
N VAL A 117 -10.64 -20.23 21.43
CA VAL A 117 -9.79 -20.68 22.52
C VAL A 117 -9.37 -19.50 23.39
N GLU A 118 -9.38 -19.71 24.70
CA GLU A 118 -8.89 -18.73 25.67
C GLU A 118 -7.40 -18.94 25.90
N ILE A 119 -6.62 -17.88 25.71
CA ILE A 119 -5.19 -17.86 25.96
C ILE A 119 -4.92 -17.12 27.27
N PRO A 120 -4.42 -17.82 28.31
CA PRO A 120 -4.15 -17.19 29.59
C PRO A 120 -2.98 -16.21 29.49
N ALA A 121 -3.00 -15.24 30.40
CA ALA A 121 -1.89 -14.32 30.59
C ALA A 121 -0.60 -15.08 30.93
N SER A 122 0.51 -14.62 30.36
CA SER A 122 1.85 -15.17 30.61
C SER A 122 2.88 -14.05 30.65
N SER A 123 4.04 -14.34 31.26
CA SER A 123 5.22 -13.48 31.20
C SER A 123 5.93 -13.53 29.84
N THR A 124 5.68 -14.56 29.03
CA THR A 124 6.31 -14.75 27.72
C THR A 124 5.51 -14.07 26.62
N ARG A 125 6.19 -13.20 25.85
CA ARG A 125 5.56 -12.42 24.78
C ARG A 125 5.09 -13.26 23.60
N THR A 126 5.97 -14.13 23.09
CA THR A 126 5.71 -14.99 21.92
C THR A 126 5.61 -16.44 22.37
N ARG A 127 4.50 -17.09 22.05
CA ARG A 127 4.18 -18.47 22.46
C ARG A 127 3.55 -19.22 21.30
N GLN A 128 3.79 -20.52 21.25
CA GLN A 128 3.18 -21.42 20.27
C GLN A 128 2.14 -22.29 20.97
N PHE A 129 1.03 -22.53 20.29
CA PHE A 129 -0.10 -23.33 20.77
C PHE A 129 -0.53 -24.28 19.67
N THR A 130 -1.09 -25.43 20.08
CA THR A 130 -1.70 -26.41 19.18
C THR A 130 -3.06 -26.77 19.75
N ASP A 131 -4.09 -26.62 18.92
CA ASP A 131 -5.48 -26.85 19.30
C ASP A 131 -6.20 -27.61 18.19
N SER A 132 -7.04 -28.58 18.58
CA SER A 132 -7.92 -29.25 17.63
C SER A 132 -9.22 -28.50 17.41
N VAL A 133 -9.69 -28.49 16.17
CA VAL A 133 -10.94 -27.89 15.71
C VAL A 133 -11.80 -28.99 15.10
N ARG A 134 -13.02 -29.14 15.60
CA ARG A 134 -14.01 -30.06 15.03
C ARG A 134 -14.61 -29.46 13.77
N THR A 135 -14.75 -30.28 12.74
CA THR A 135 -15.32 -29.90 11.44
C THR A 135 -16.55 -30.73 11.12
N VAL A 136 -17.44 -30.17 10.30
CA VAL A 136 -18.64 -30.86 9.82
C VAL A 136 -18.37 -31.77 8.62
N ASP A 137 -17.25 -31.55 7.93
CA ASP A 137 -16.79 -32.29 6.76
C ASP A 137 -15.24 -32.31 6.73
N LEU A 138 -14.65 -32.99 5.75
CA LEU A 138 -13.21 -33.12 5.61
C LEU A 138 -12.54 -31.75 5.42
N ALA A 139 -11.65 -31.41 6.35
CA ALA A 139 -10.82 -30.22 6.25
C ALA A 139 -9.57 -30.47 5.41
N THR A 140 -9.23 -29.49 4.59
CA THR A 140 -7.95 -29.44 3.88
C THR A 140 -7.01 -28.40 4.45
N THR A 141 -7.54 -27.38 5.12
CA THR A 141 -6.74 -26.32 5.74
C THR A 141 -7.29 -25.97 7.11
N GLY A 142 -6.41 -25.90 8.11
CA GLY A 142 -6.69 -25.29 9.41
C GLY A 142 -5.85 -24.04 9.60
N LEU A 143 -6.45 -22.97 10.12
CA LEU A 143 -5.76 -21.69 10.31
C LEU A 143 -6.31 -20.86 11.46
N ILE A 144 -5.48 -19.93 11.93
CA ILE A 144 -5.89 -18.89 12.87
C ILE A 144 -6.55 -17.72 12.13
N TYR A 145 -7.82 -17.45 12.41
CA TYR A 145 -8.58 -16.40 11.73
C TYR A 145 -8.26 -15.02 12.30
N ARG A 146 -8.46 -14.87 13.61
CA ARG A 146 -8.16 -13.63 14.33
C ARG A 146 -8.03 -13.90 15.82
N CYS A 147 -7.34 -13.00 16.51
CA CYS A 147 -7.33 -12.95 17.97
C CYS A 147 -7.69 -11.55 18.45
N TRP A 148 -8.20 -11.46 19.67
CA TRP A 148 -8.55 -10.21 20.33
C TRP A 148 -8.24 -10.30 21.83
N GLN A 149 -8.02 -9.16 22.47
CA GLN A 149 -7.82 -9.10 23.93
C GLN A 149 -9.15 -9.36 24.64
N ALA A 150 -9.07 -10.00 25.81
CA ALA A 150 -10.23 -10.29 26.64
C ALA A 150 -10.79 -9.04 27.33
#